data_AF-A0A7X4JDL5-F1
#
_entry.id   AF-A0A7X4JDL5-F1
#
_cell.length_a   1.000
_cell.length_b   1.000
_cell.length_c   1.000
_cell.angle_alpha   90.00
_cell.angle_beta   90.00
_cell.angle_gamma   90.00
#
_symmetry.space_group_name_H-M   'P 1'
#
loop_
_entity.id
_entity.type
_entity.pdbx_description
1 polymer ?
#
loop_
_entity_poly.entity_id
_entity_poly.type
_entity_poly.pdbx_seq_one_letter_code
_entity_poly.pdbx_strand_id
1 'polypeptide(L)'
;PGLTDNGNLEQDLQALLVVAGEAASEAATALVVFVDELQYVQEDELASLITALHRIAQRKLPVVLVGAGLPQLRARMGRAKSYAERLFDFPDVGPLPPEASRYAIEKPARDEGVEITADALDRIVTETQGYPYFLQEWGKHAWDAADESPIDLDDVETASLTAVAALDASFFRVRFDRLTPLEKRYLRAMAELGAGPHRSGEISDELGRAVTSLAPTRNQLIAKGMVWSPGHGDTSFTVPLFDGFMRRIIPGEEWKSG
;
A
#
# COMPACT_ATOMS: atom_id res chain seq x y z
N PRO A 1 24.51 -5.08 -34.29
CA PRO A 1 23.32 -4.24 -33.99
C PRO A 1 22.06 -5.12 -33.98
N GLY A 2 21.53 -5.42 -32.80
CA GLY A 2 20.30 -6.20 -32.66
C GLY A 2 19.06 -5.36 -32.99
N LEU A 3 17.94 -6.01 -33.30
CA LEU A 3 16.66 -5.36 -33.63
C LEU A 3 16.04 -4.54 -32.48
N THR A 4 16.66 -4.52 -31.30
CA THR A 4 16.13 -3.99 -30.03
C THR A 4 17.07 -2.97 -29.37
N ASP A 5 17.87 -2.23 -30.14
CA ASP A 5 18.87 -1.29 -29.60
C ASP A 5 18.96 -0.03 -30.47
N ASN A 6 17.81 0.61 -30.71
CA ASN A 6 17.73 1.85 -31.50
C ASN A 6 17.64 3.11 -30.63
N GLY A 7 17.63 2.96 -29.30
CA GLY A 7 17.50 4.06 -28.34
C GLY A 7 16.06 4.58 -28.20
N ASN A 8 15.07 3.86 -28.74
CA ASN A 8 13.65 4.17 -28.60
C ASN A 8 12.95 3.04 -27.85
N LEU A 9 12.76 3.25 -26.55
CA LEU A 9 12.21 2.26 -25.63
C LEU A 9 10.87 1.66 -26.11
N GLU A 10 9.99 2.47 -26.71
CA GLU A 10 8.68 1.98 -27.20
C GLU A 10 8.84 0.96 -28.33
N GLN A 11 9.73 1.24 -29.28
CA GLN A 11 9.99 0.33 -30.40
C GLN A 11 10.76 -0.91 -29.96
N ASP A 12 11.80 -0.71 -29.15
CA ASP A 12 12.69 -1.77 -28.69
C ASP A 12 11.93 -2.77 -27.80
N LEU A 13 11.09 -2.28 -26.87
CA LEU A 13 10.29 -3.12 -25.99
C LEU A 13 9.20 -3.88 -26.75
N GLN A 14 8.57 -3.23 -27.74
CA GLN A 14 7.59 -3.91 -28.59
C GLN A 14 8.24 -5.04 -29.39
N ALA A 15 9.40 -4.79 -30.02
CA ALA A 15 10.12 -5.81 -30.77
C ALA A 15 10.55 -6.97 -29.86
N LEU A 16 11.10 -6.66 -28.68
CA LEU A 16 11.55 -7.66 -27.71
C LEU A 16 10.40 -8.57 -27.24
N LEU A 17 9.29 -7.98 -26.79
CA LEU A 17 8.15 -8.78 -26.29
C LEU A 17 7.50 -9.60 -27.41
N VAL A 18 7.50 -9.09 -28.64
CA VAL A 18 7.01 -9.83 -29.80
C VAL A 18 7.86 -11.08 -30.04
N VAL A 19 9.18 -10.93 -30.12
CA VAL A 19 10.09 -12.06 -30.36
C VAL A 19 9.99 -13.07 -29.21
N ALA A 20 9.94 -12.59 -27.96
CA ALA A 20 9.78 -13.46 -26.81
C ALA A 20 8.43 -14.20 -26.80
N GLY A 21 7.35 -13.52 -27.19
CA GLY A 21 6.02 -14.11 -27.32
C GLY A 21 5.92 -15.15 -28.43
N GLU A 22 6.56 -14.90 -29.58
CA GLU A 22 6.66 -15.89 -30.67
C GLU A 22 7.41 -17.13 -30.22
N ALA A 23 8.57 -16.96 -29.58
CA ALA A 23 9.35 -18.07 -29.03
C ALA A 23 8.56 -18.88 -27.98
N ALA A 24 7.84 -18.20 -27.07
CA ALA A 24 6.97 -18.86 -26.09
C ALA A 24 5.84 -19.66 -26.77
N SER A 25 5.23 -19.08 -27.81
CA SER A 25 4.18 -19.76 -28.59
C SER A 25 4.72 -20.99 -29.32
N GLU A 26 5.89 -20.91 -29.95
CA GLU A 26 6.54 -22.03 -30.63
C GLU A 26 6.89 -23.15 -29.65
N ALA A 27 7.30 -22.79 -28.43
CA ALA A 27 7.57 -23.72 -27.34
C ALA A 27 6.31 -24.21 -26.59
N ALA A 28 5.11 -23.86 -27.06
CA ALA A 28 3.83 -24.19 -26.42
C ALA A 28 3.77 -23.81 -24.92
N THR A 29 4.34 -22.66 -24.57
CA THR A 29 4.39 -22.11 -23.21
C THR A 29 3.98 -20.63 -23.20
N ALA A 30 4.11 -19.97 -22.04
CA ALA A 30 3.83 -18.55 -21.88
C ALA A 30 4.99 -17.82 -21.19
N LEU A 31 5.14 -16.54 -21.51
CA LEU A 31 6.00 -15.62 -20.77
C LEU A 31 5.13 -14.81 -19.80
N VAL A 32 5.38 -14.95 -18.49
CA VAL A 32 4.73 -14.13 -17.48
C VAL A 32 5.76 -13.19 -16.86
N VAL A 33 5.50 -11.89 -16.94
CA VAL A 33 6.34 -10.85 -16.37
C VAL A 33 5.66 -10.33 -15.11
N PHE A 34 6.36 -10.41 -13.98
CA PHE A 34 5.91 -9.86 -12.70
C PHE A 34 6.67 -8.57 -12.43
N VAL A 35 5.96 -7.48 -12.17
CA VAL A 35 6.56 -6.19 -11.81
C VAL A 35 5.89 -5.67 -10.56
N ASP A 36 6.69 -5.53 -9.50
CA ASP A 36 6.25 -4.93 -8.26
C ASP A 36 6.48 -3.41 -8.28
N GLU A 37 5.70 -2.69 -7.47
CA GLU A 37 5.79 -1.25 -7.29
C GLU A 37 5.79 -0.43 -8.59
N LEU A 38 4.94 -0.81 -9.55
CA LEU A 38 4.80 -0.19 -10.87
C LEU A 38 4.54 1.32 -10.82
N GLN A 39 4.04 1.85 -9.70
CA GLN A 39 3.88 3.29 -9.52
C GLN A 39 5.21 4.06 -9.51
N TYR A 40 6.38 3.42 -9.44
CA TYR A 40 7.66 4.14 -9.55
C TYR A 40 8.16 4.27 -10.99
N VAL A 41 7.59 3.52 -11.93
CA VAL A 41 7.92 3.64 -13.35
C VAL A 41 7.49 5.01 -13.87
N GLN A 42 8.33 5.61 -14.71
CA GLN A 42 8.01 6.92 -15.30
C GLN A 42 6.86 6.79 -16.31
N GLU A 43 6.15 7.89 -16.56
CA GLU A 43 4.92 7.84 -17.36
C GLU A 43 5.18 7.45 -18.83
N ASP A 44 6.29 7.89 -19.40
CA ASP A 44 6.75 7.57 -20.75
C ASP A 44 7.22 6.11 -20.90
N GLU A 45 7.89 5.58 -19.88
CA GLU A 45 8.27 4.16 -19.80
C GLU A 45 7.03 3.27 -19.66
N LEU A 46 6.08 3.67 -18.81
CA LEU A 46 4.81 2.98 -18.64
C LEU A 46 3.99 3.01 -19.93
N ALA A 47 3.98 4.15 -20.63
CA ALA A 47 3.35 4.31 -21.94
C ALA A 47 3.95 3.35 -22.98
N SER A 48 5.27 3.19 -22.98
CA SER A 48 6.01 2.26 -23.84
C SER A 48 5.64 0.80 -23.54
N LEU A 49 5.60 0.43 -22.26
CA LEU A 49 5.18 -0.90 -21.81
C LEU A 49 3.74 -1.22 -22.22
N ILE A 50 2.82 -0.27 -22.04
CA ILE A 50 1.41 -0.43 -22.44
C ILE A 50 1.28 -0.59 -23.95
N THR A 51 2.02 0.19 -24.76
CA THR A 51 2.02 0.01 -26.23
C THR A 51 2.49 -1.40 -26.61
N ALA A 52 3.60 -1.85 -26.02
CA ALA A 52 4.17 -3.16 -26.33
C ALA A 52 3.18 -4.29 -25.98
N LEU A 53 2.56 -4.25 -24.80
CA LEU A 53 1.55 -5.23 -24.37
C LEU A 53 0.27 -5.17 -25.21
N HIS A 54 -0.13 -3.98 -25.66
CA HIS A 54 -1.24 -3.85 -26.61
C HIS A 54 -0.95 -4.57 -27.92
N ARG A 55 0.30 -4.48 -28.42
CA ARG A 55 0.74 -5.23 -29.60
C ARG A 55 0.70 -6.75 -29.39
N ILE A 56 1.14 -7.23 -28.22
CA ILE A 56 1.02 -8.65 -27.85
C ILE A 56 -0.43 -9.11 -27.91
N ALA A 57 -1.35 -8.37 -27.30
CA ALA A 57 -2.77 -8.70 -27.29
C ALA A 57 -3.36 -8.75 -28.71
N GLN A 58 -3.03 -7.78 -29.57
CA GLN A 58 -3.45 -7.78 -30.98
C GLN A 58 -2.96 -9.01 -31.76
N ARG A 59 -1.72 -9.44 -31.48
CA ARG A 59 -1.10 -10.62 -32.11
C ARG A 59 -1.49 -11.95 -31.45
N LYS A 60 -2.21 -11.90 -30.33
CA LYS A 60 -2.60 -13.08 -29.52
C LYS A 60 -1.39 -13.91 -29.09
N LEU A 61 -0.28 -13.25 -28.75
CA LEU A 61 0.92 -13.93 -28.25
C LEU A 61 0.79 -14.24 -26.74
N PRO A 62 1.33 -15.36 -26.24
CA PRO A 62 1.18 -15.80 -24.85
C PRO A 62 2.14 -15.06 -23.91
N VAL A 63 2.02 -13.72 -23.84
CA VAL A 63 2.76 -12.87 -22.90
C VAL A 63 1.78 -12.18 -21.98
N VAL A 64 1.99 -12.29 -20.67
CA VAL A 64 1.15 -11.70 -19.63
C VAL A 64 2.01 -10.83 -18.71
N LEU A 65 1.50 -9.66 -18.33
CA LEU A 65 2.05 -8.82 -17.27
C LEU A 65 1.17 -8.95 -16.03
N VAL A 66 1.77 -9.25 -14.90
CA VAL A 66 1.15 -9.10 -13.58
C VAL A 66 1.87 -7.97 -12.85
N GLY A 67 1.11 -6.93 -12.54
CA GLY A 67 1.63 -5.72 -11.90
C GLY A 67 1.07 -5.53 -10.52
N ALA A 68 1.90 -5.11 -9.57
CA ALA A 68 1.48 -4.62 -8.27
C ALA A 68 1.85 -3.14 -8.10
N GLY A 69 1.04 -2.41 -7.35
CA GLY A 69 1.33 -1.03 -7.03
C GLY A 69 0.21 -0.33 -6.28
N LEU A 70 0.49 0.90 -5.86
CA LEU A 70 -0.45 1.70 -5.09
C LEU A 70 -1.69 2.10 -5.92
N PRO A 71 -2.84 2.43 -5.26
CA PRO A 71 -4.12 2.66 -5.95
C PRO A 71 -4.12 3.69 -7.09
N GLN A 72 -3.22 4.68 -7.05
CA GLN A 72 -3.05 5.68 -8.11
C GLN A 72 -2.53 5.10 -9.44
N LEU A 73 -2.00 3.87 -9.45
CA LEU A 73 -1.45 3.22 -10.63
C LEU A 73 -2.48 3.16 -11.76
N ARG A 74 -3.74 2.83 -11.44
CA ARG A 74 -4.85 2.79 -12.42
C ARG A 74 -4.99 4.11 -13.17
N ALA A 75 -5.04 5.22 -12.43
CA ALA A 75 -5.15 6.56 -13.03
C ALA A 75 -3.89 6.95 -13.83
N ARG A 76 -2.69 6.54 -13.39
CA ARG A 76 -1.45 6.77 -14.13
C ARG A 76 -1.40 6.01 -15.44
N MET A 77 -1.81 4.74 -15.44
CA MET A 77 -1.88 3.92 -16.66
C MET A 77 -2.85 4.52 -17.68
N GLY A 78 -4.03 4.97 -17.24
CA GLY A 78 -5.01 5.64 -18.11
C GLY A 78 -4.50 6.97 -18.69
N ARG A 79 -3.73 7.76 -17.94
CA ARG A 79 -3.06 8.97 -18.46
C ARG A 79 -1.97 8.64 -19.46
N ALA A 80 -1.14 7.63 -19.17
CA ALA A 80 -0.06 7.18 -20.04
C ALA A 80 -0.59 6.73 -21.41
N LYS A 81 -1.66 5.92 -21.42
CA LYS A 81 -2.42 5.55 -22.64
C LYS A 81 -3.90 5.35 -22.28
N SER A 82 -4.80 6.10 -22.94
CA SER A 82 -6.25 6.07 -22.64
C SER A 82 -6.93 4.71 -22.81
N TYR A 83 -6.35 3.79 -23.59
CA TYR A 83 -6.88 2.44 -23.77
C TYR A 83 -6.39 1.44 -22.72
N ALA A 84 -5.48 1.82 -21.82
CA ALA A 84 -4.94 0.93 -20.78
C ALA A 84 -6.04 0.38 -19.87
N GLU A 85 -7.06 1.18 -19.54
CA GLU A 85 -8.19 0.78 -18.71
C GLU A 85 -9.01 -0.38 -19.29
N ARG A 86 -8.89 -0.64 -20.61
CA ARG A 86 -9.54 -1.77 -21.29
C ARG A 86 -8.58 -2.93 -21.58
N LEU A 87 -7.28 -2.70 -21.41
CA LEU A 87 -6.25 -3.70 -21.67
C LEU A 87 -5.91 -4.51 -20.41
N PHE A 88 -6.09 -3.94 -19.22
CA PHE A 88 -5.74 -4.54 -17.94
C PHE A 88 -6.95 -4.63 -17.02
N ASP A 89 -6.96 -5.68 -16.21
CA ASP A 89 -7.79 -5.77 -15.01
C ASP A 89 -7.04 -5.13 -13.83
N PHE A 90 -7.79 -4.41 -12.97
CA PHE A 90 -7.27 -3.77 -11.77
C PHE A 90 -7.96 -4.34 -10.53
N PRO A 91 -7.63 -5.58 -10.11
CA PRO A 91 -8.16 -6.14 -8.88
C PRO A 91 -7.56 -5.41 -7.67
N ASP A 92 -8.42 -4.97 -6.76
CA ASP A 92 -7.98 -4.33 -5.51
C ASP A 92 -7.58 -5.41 -4.49
N VAL A 93 -6.42 -5.22 -3.86
CA VAL A 93 -5.94 -6.04 -2.74
C VAL A 93 -5.93 -5.18 -1.49
N GLY A 94 -6.93 -5.39 -0.63
CA GLY A 94 -7.11 -4.67 0.63
C GLY A 94 -6.63 -5.45 1.86
N PRO A 95 -6.94 -4.95 3.07
CA PRO A 95 -6.77 -5.70 4.31
C PRO A 95 -7.49 -7.05 4.28
N LEU A 96 -7.02 -8.00 5.08
CA LEU A 96 -7.67 -9.29 5.22
C LEU A 96 -9.06 -9.12 5.85
N PRO A 97 -10.08 -9.83 5.35
CA PRO A 97 -11.38 -9.89 6.02
C PRO A 97 -11.24 -10.59 7.38
N PRO A 98 -12.13 -10.32 8.36
CA PRO A 98 -12.00 -10.82 9.72
C PRO A 98 -11.72 -12.32 9.83
N GLU A 99 -12.42 -13.15 9.05
CA GLU A 99 -12.22 -14.60 9.06
C GLU A 99 -10.81 -15.01 8.57
N ALA A 100 -10.30 -14.36 7.53
CA ALA A 100 -8.95 -14.62 7.04
C ALA A 100 -7.89 -14.08 8.01
N SER A 101 -8.16 -12.97 8.69
CA SER A 101 -7.29 -12.42 9.73
C SER A 101 -7.18 -13.36 10.93
N ARG A 102 -8.31 -13.90 11.42
CA ARG A 102 -8.33 -14.92 12.49
C ARG A 102 -7.50 -16.14 12.07
N TYR A 103 -7.81 -16.68 10.89
CA TYR A 103 -7.14 -17.87 10.37
C TYR A 103 -5.62 -17.67 10.19
N ALA A 104 -5.19 -16.48 9.77
CA ALA A 104 -3.77 -16.16 9.59
C ALA A 104 -2.95 -16.22 10.89
N ILE A 105 -3.60 -16.02 12.04
CA ILE A 105 -2.97 -16.07 13.38
C ILE A 105 -3.19 -17.42 14.04
N GLU A 106 -4.42 -17.92 14.01
CA GLU A 106 -4.81 -19.17 14.67
C GLU A 106 -4.09 -20.38 14.05
N LYS A 107 -3.99 -20.43 12.71
CA LYS A 107 -3.38 -21.58 12.02
C LYS A 107 -1.92 -21.81 12.44
N PRO A 108 -0.99 -20.84 12.32
CA PRO A 108 0.40 -21.08 12.72
C PRO A 108 0.55 -21.41 14.21
N ALA A 109 -0.27 -20.80 15.09
CA ALA A 109 -0.25 -21.16 16.51
C ALA A 109 -0.67 -22.62 16.74
N ARG A 110 -1.75 -23.05 16.08
CA ARG A 110 -2.24 -24.43 16.15
C ARG A 110 -1.26 -25.45 15.57
N ASP A 111 -0.57 -25.10 14.48
CA ASP A 111 0.47 -25.95 13.87
C ASP A 111 1.62 -26.23 14.87
N GLU A 112 1.85 -25.33 15.84
CA GLU A 112 2.81 -25.46 16.95
C GLU A 112 2.17 -25.97 18.26
N GLY A 113 0.89 -26.39 18.23
CA GLY A 113 0.19 -26.93 19.39
C GLY A 113 -0.30 -25.89 20.40
N VAL A 114 -0.38 -24.62 20.02
CA VAL A 114 -0.87 -23.51 20.84
C VAL A 114 -2.26 -23.08 20.37
N GLU A 115 -3.20 -23.00 21.30
CA GLU A 115 -4.53 -22.42 21.08
C GLU A 115 -4.55 -20.92 21.41
N ILE A 116 -5.50 -20.20 20.80
CA ILE A 116 -5.77 -18.79 21.07
C ILE A 116 -7.27 -18.67 21.32
N THR A 117 -7.64 -17.97 22.40
CA THR A 117 -9.05 -17.72 22.74
C THR A 117 -9.74 -16.86 21.69
N ALA A 118 -11.07 -17.00 21.56
CA ALA A 118 -11.83 -16.30 20.52
C ALA A 118 -11.80 -14.78 20.71
N ASP A 119 -11.95 -14.29 21.94
CA ASP A 119 -11.87 -12.88 22.30
C ASP A 119 -10.47 -12.28 22.10
N ALA A 120 -9.40 -13.04 22.36
CA ALA A 120 -8.05 -12.64 21.98
C ALA A 120 -7.90 -12.46 20.46
N LEU A 121 -8.44 -13.40 19.66
CA LEU A 121 -8.44 -13.26 18.20
C LEU A 121 -9.25 -12.04 17.74
N ASP A 122 -10.45 -11.81 18.29
CA ASP A 122 -11.28 -10.62 18.01
C ASP A 122 -10.51 -9.32 18.29
N ARG A 123 -9.78 -9.31 19.42
CA ARG A 123 -8.97 -8.17 19.85
C ARG A 123 -7.83 -7.90 18.87
N ILE A 124 -7.08 -8.92 18.46
CA ILE A 124 -6.01 -8.80 17.45
C ILE A 124 -6.57 -8.27 16.13
N VAL A 125 -7.68 -8.83 15.64
CA VAL A 125 -8.30 -8.40 14.37
C VAL A 125 -8.73 -6.93 14.44
N THR A 126 -9.30 -6.51 15.56
CA THR A 126 -9.76 -5.14 15.80
C THR A 126 -8.59 -4.14 15.79
N GLU A 127 -7.53 -4.44 16.53
CA GLU A 127 -6.36 -3.55 16.64
C GLU A 127 -5.60 -3.44 15.32
N THR A 128 -5.44 -4.57 14.62
CA THR A 128 -4.65 -4.63 13.38
C THR A 128 -5.42 -4.17 12.15
N GLN A 129 -6.76 -4.05 12.24
CA GLN A 129 -7.67 -3.74 11.14
C GLN A 129 -7.46 -4.64 9.91
N GLY A 130 -7.07 -5.90 10.15
CA GLY A 130 -6.78 -6.89 9.11
C GLY A 130 -5.51 -6.63 8.29
N TYR A 131 -4.67 -5.66 8.69
CA TYR A 131 -3.42 -5.36 7.97
C TYR A 131 -2.40 -6.48 8.18
N PRO A 132 -1.94 -7.19 7.13
CA PRO A 132 -1.15 -8.43 7.28
C PRO A 132 0.11 -8.28 8.12
N TYR A 133 0.85 -7.19 7.94
CA TYR A 133 2.06 -6.95 8.72
C TYR A 133 1.75 -6.68 10.21
N PHE A 134 0.65 -6.00 10.52
CA PHE A 134 0.26 -5.76 11.91
C PHE A 134 -0.27 -7.03 12.57
N LEU A 135 -1.01 -7.86 11.81
CA LEU A 135 -1.39 -9.20 12.26
C LEU A 135 -0.15 -10.00 12.69
N GLN A 136 0.92 -9.99 11.89
CA GLN A 136 2.17 -10.67 12.24
C GLN A 136 2.82 -10.10 13.50
N GLU A 137 2.90 -8.77 13.64
CA GLU A 137 3.47 -8.15 14.84
C GLU A 137 2.64 -8.47 16.08
N TRP A 138 1.31 -8.36 16.03
CA TRP A 138 0.45 -8.73 17.17
C TRP A 138 0.54 -10.21 17.50
N GLY A 139 0.54 -11.09 16.50
CA GLY A 139 0.70 -12.53 16.72
C GLY A 139 2.02 -12.87 17.40
N LYS A 140 3.13 -12.27 16.95
CA LYS A 140 4.44 -12.42 17.59
C LYS A 140 4.44 -11.89 19.03
N HIS A 141 3.95 -10.68 19.25
CA HIS A 141 3.96 -10.07 20.58
C HIS A 141 3.02 -10.80 21.56
N ALA A 142 1.89 -11.34 21.09
CA ALA A 142 0.99 -12.15 21.90
C ALA A 142 1.63 -13.50 22.26
N TRP A 143 2.32 -14.11 21.31
CA TRP A 143 3.11 -15.33 21.54
C TRP A 143 4.21 -15.11 22.60
N ASP A 144 4.94 -14.00 22.51
CA ASP A 144 6.01 -13.67 23.46
C ASP A 144 5.49 -13.28 24.85
N ALA A 145 4.23 -12.81 24.94
CA ALA A 145 3.61 -12.39 26.20
C ALA A 145 2.97 -13.56 26.97
N ALA A 146 2.45 -14.57 26.27
CA ALA A 146 1.78 -15.70 26.87
C ALA A 146 2.77 -16.69 27.51
N ASP A 147 2.54 -17.01 28.79
CA ASP A 147 3.33 -18.01 29.52
C ASP A 147 2.87 -19.45 29.23
N GLU A 148 1.59 -19.64 28.90
CA GLU A 148 0.99 -20.94 28.60
C GLU A 148 -0.08 -20.86 27.51
N SER A 149 -0.57 -22.02 27.06
CA SER A 149 -1.69 -22.10 26.12
C SER A 149 -3.00 -22.35 26.89
N PRO A 150 -4.14 -21.74 26.49
CA PRO A 150 -4.33 -20.85 25.34
C PRO A 150 -3.83 -19.42 25.58
N ILE A 151 -3.41 -18.74 24.51
CA ILE A 151 -3.17 -17.29 24.52
C ILE A 151 -4.52 -16.59 24.76
N ASP A 152 -4.60 -15.80 25.82
CA ASP A 152 -5.85 -15.16 26.25
C ASP A 152 -5.91 -13.66 25.94
N LEU A 153 -7.00 -13.01 26.37
CA LEU A 153 -7.21 -11.59 26.13
C LEU A 153 -6.18 -10.72 26.87
N ASP A 154 -5.78 -11.10 28.09
CA ASP A 154 -4.84 -10.34 28.91
C ASP A 154 -3.43 -10.38 28.29
N ASP A 155 -3.05 -11.53 27.71
CA ASP A 155 -1.83 -11.68 26.91
C ASP A 155 -1.83 -10.70 25.72
N VAL A 156 -2.95 -10.63 24.98
CA VAL A 156 -3.09 -9.75 23.81
C VAL A 156 -3.12 -8.26 24.21
N GLU A 157 -3.74 -7.90 25.33
CA GLU A 157 -3.71 -6.53 25.84
C GLU A 157 -2.29 -6.09 26.20
N THR A 158 -1.54 -6.96 26.87
CA THR A 158 -0.13 -6.74 27.20
C THR A 158 0.72 -6.65 25.94
N ALA A 159 0.54 -7.59 25.02
CA ALA A 159 1.20 -7.62 23.73
C ALA A 159 0.95 -6.35 22.91
N SER A 160 -0.28 -5.84 22.89
CA SER A 160 -0.66 -4.64 22.15
C SER A 160 0.18 -3.42 22.52
N LEU A 161 0.52 -3.24 23.80
CA LEU A 161 1.40 -2.16 24.26
C LEU A 161 2.78 -2.25 23.61
N THR A 162 3.35 -3.46 23.62
CA THR A 162 4.69 -3.71 23.06
C THR A 162 4.71 -3.69 21.53
N ALA A 163 3.66 -4.19 20.87
CA ALA A 163 3.49 -4.17 19.43
C ALA A 163 3.38 -2.74 18.89
N VAL A 164 2.55 -1.90 19.53
CA VAL A 164 2.45 -0.48 19.16
C VAL A 164 3.79 0.23 19.35
N ALA A 165 4.48 0.00 20.47
CA ALA A 165 5.80 0.59 20.69
C ALA A 165 6.84 0.15 19.64
N ALA A 166 6.81 -1.12 19.23
CA ALA A 166 7.69 -1.66 18.20
C ALA A 166 7.41 -1.02 16.83
N LEU A 167 6.13 -0.89 16.45
CA LEU A 167 5.73 -0.19 15.22
C LEU A 167 6.11 1.29 15.24
N ASP A 168 5.89 1.97 16.36
CA ASP A 168 6.25 3.37 16.56
C ASP A 168 7.75 3.59 16.38
N ALA A 169 8.58 2.71 16.94
CA ALA A 169 10.04 2.81 16.89
C ALA A 169 10.64 2.44 15.53
N SER A 170 9.94 1.61 14.73
CA SER A 170 10.45 1.08 13.46
C SER A 170 9.60 1.52 12.27
N PHE A 171 8.50 0.82 12.00
CA PHE A 171 7.69 0.94 10.80
C PHE A 171 7.14 2.36 10.58
N PHE A 172 6.62 3.00 11.63
CA PHE A 172 6.10 4.36 11.53
C PHE A 172 7.22 5.40 11.55
N ARG A 173 8.24 5.22 12.40
CA ARG A 173 9.37 6.16 12.52
C ARG A 173 10.09 6.37 11.19
N VAL A 174 10.39 5.28 10.48
CA VAL A 174 11.10 5.35 9.20
C VAL A 174 10.32 6.16 8.15
N ARG A 175 8.98 6.08 8.16
CA ARG A 175 8.13 6.88 7.27
C ARG A 175 8.09 8.34 7.72
N PHE A 176 7.95 8.57 9.01
CA PHE A 176 7.89 9.90 9.61
C PHE A 176 9.17 10.72 9.38
N ASP A 177 10.34 10.10 9.48
CA ASP A 177 11.63 10.78 9.35
C ASP A 177 11.90 11.29 7.92
N ARG A 178 11.18 10.77 6.92
CA ARG A 178 11.24 11.22 5.52
C ARG A 178 10.35 12.44 5.23
N LEU A 179 9.59 12.90 6.23
CA LEU A 179 8.65 14.00 6.09
C LEU A 179 9.29 15.35 6.44
N THR A 180 8.97 16.34 5.62
CA THR A 180 9.23 17.75 5.91
C THR A 180 8.36 18.24 7.07
N PRO A 181 8.70 19.37 7.72
CA PRO A 181 7.88 19.93 8.79
C PRO A 181 6.44 20.23 8.38
N LEU A 182 6.21 20.65 7.13
CA LEU A 182 4.86 20.96 6.63
C LEU A 182 4.05 19.67 6.38
N GLU A 183 4.68 18.64 5.83
CA GLU A 183 4.05 17.32 5.65
C GLU A 183 3.67 16.69 7.00
N LYS A 184 4.54 16.78 8.01
CA LYS A 184 4.24 16.32 9.38
C LYS A 184 3.02 17.01 9.95
N ARG A 185 2.92 18.34 9.79
CA ARG A 185 1.75 19.12 10.23
C ARG A 185 0.47 18.73 9.48
N TYR A 186 0.57 18.49 8.18
CA TYR A 186 -0.58 18.04 7.39
C TYR A 186 -1.13 16.69 7.88
N LEU A 187 -0.25 15.70 8.07
CA LEU A 187 -0.67 14.39 8.60
C LEU A 187 -1.17 14.50 10.05
N ARG A 188 -0.60 15.42 10.83
CA ARG A 188 -1.04 15.65 12.21
C ARG A 188 -2.44 16.27 12.28
N ALA A 189 -2.76 17.19 11.37
CA ALA A 189 -4.11 17.73 11.20
C ALA A 189 -5.10 16.64 10.78
N MET A 190 -4.73 15.80 9.81
CA MET A 190 -5.55 14.63 9.47
C MET A 190 -5.81 13.72 10.67
N ALA A 191 -4.82 13.54 11.54
CA ALA A 191 -4.96 12.70 12.72
C ALA A 191 -5.91 13.30 13.79
N GLU A 192 -6.11 14.62 13.83
CA GLU A 192 -7.13 15.24 14.71
C GLU A 192 -8.55 15.00 14.22
N LEU A 193 -8.75 14.95 12.91
CA LEU A 193 -10.06 14.68 12.31
C LEU A 193 -10.53 13.23 12.55
N GLY A 194 -9.65 12.37 13.07
CA GLY A 194 -9.94 10.97 13.41
C GLY A 194 -9.70 9.99 12.26
N ALA A 195 -10.29 8.80 12.37
CA ALA A 195 -10.12 7.75 11.38
C ALA A 195 -10.97 7.99 10.13
N GLY A 196 -10.44 7.63 8.95
CA GLY A 196 -11.18 7.62 7.70
C GLY A 196 -10.67 8.61 6.65
N PRO A 197 -11.40 8.76 5.54
CA PRO A 197 -11.10 9.77 4.54
C PRO A 197 -11.61 11.15 4.99
N HIS A 198 -10.75 12.15 4.86
CA HIS A 198 -11.05 13.54 5.20
C HIS A 198 -11.12 14.41 3.96
N ARG A 199 -12.07 15.35 3.92
CA ARG A 199 -12.19 16.31 2.83
C ARG A 199 -11.00 17.28 2.91
N SER A 200 -10.50 17.69 1.75
CA SER A 200 -9.40 18.66 1.68
C SER A 200 -9.74 20.00 2.36
N GLY A 201 -11.03 20.35 2.42
CA GLY A 201 -11.53 21.51 3.17
C GLY A 201 -11.36 21.37 4.67
N GLU A 202 -11.75 20.22 5.24
CA GLU A 202 -11.62 19.95 6.69
C GLU A 202 -10.15 20.00 7.14
N ILE A 203 -9.24 19.43 6.34
CA ILE A 203 -7.80 19.49 6.60
C ILE A 203 -7.27 20.93 6.50
N SER A 204 -7.79 21.70 5.53
CA SER A 204 -7.46 23.12 5.35
C SER A 204 -7.89 23.97 6.54
N ASP A 205 -9.11 23.73 7.04
CA ASP A 205 -9.68 24.43 8.17
C ASP A 205 -8.90 24.14 9.45
N GLU A 206 -8.54 22.86 9.68
CA GLU A 206 -7.72 22.45 10.83
C GLU A 206 -6.30 23.07 10.79
N LEU A 207 -5.75 23.31 9.59
CA LEU A 207 -4.45 23.95 9.40
C LEU A 207 -4.50 25.48 9.31
N GLY A 208 -5.70 26.08 9.21
CA GLY A 208 -5.87 27.50 8.96
C GLY A 208 -5.23 28.00 7.65
N ARG A 209 -5.16 27.14 6.62
CA ARG A 209 -4.49 27.44 5.33
C ARG A 209 -5.36 27.08 4.15
N ALA A 210 -5.41 27.94 3.14
CA ALA A 210 -6.20 27.69 1.94
C ALA A 210 -5.84 26.35 1.25
N VAL A 211 -6.85 25.59 0.85
CA VAL A 211 -6.73 24.30 0.16
C VAL A 211 -5.72 24.33 -1.00
N THR A 212 -5.73 25.41 -1.80
CA THR A 212 -4.82 25.57 -2.95
C THR A 212 -3.35 25.62 -2.56
N SER A 213 -3.03 26.17 -1.38
CA SER A 213 -1.66 26.21 -0.85
C SER A 213 -1.19 24.86 -0.30
N LEU A 214 -2.13 23.96 0.05
CA LEU A 214 -1.84 22.64 0.59
C LEU A 214 -1.79 21.54 -0.49
N ALA A 215 -2.30 21.82 -1.69
CA ALA A 215 -2.29 20.87 -2.80
C ALA A 215 -0.89 20.31 -3.13
N PRO A 216 0.20 21.11 -3.17
CA PRO A 216 1.55 20.57 -3.38
C PRO A 216 1.98 19.60 -2.27
N THR A 217 1.74 19.94 -1.00
CA THR A 217 2.06 19.09 0.16
C THR A 217 1.30 17.76 0.08
N ARG A 218 0.00 17.81 -0.23
CA ARG A 218 -0.83 16.62 -0.43
C ARG A 218 -0.27 15.73 -1.53
N ASN A 219 0.11 16.30 -2.67
CA ASN A 219 0.68 15.54 -3.79
C ASN A 219 2.02 14.88 -3.42
N GLN A 220 2.87 15.56 -2.64
CA GLN A 220 4.12 14.99 -2.14
C GLN A 220 3.86 13.82 -1.17
N LEU A 221 2.87 13.96 -0.28
CA LEU A 221 2.44 12.87 0.61
C LEU A 221 1.90 11.66 -0.15
N ILE A 222 1.13 11.89 -1.22
CA ILE A 222 0.67 10.81 -2.11
C ILE A 222 1.85 10.13 -2.81
N ALA A 223 2.80 10.91 -3.32
CA ALA A 223 4.00 10.36 -3.97
C ALA A 223 4.87 9.54 -2.99
N LYS A 224 4.93 9.96 -1.72
CA LYS A 224 5.60 9.22 -0.63
C LYS A 224 4.80 8.03 -0.12
N GLY A 225 3.57 7.83 -0.61
CA GLY A 225 2.69 6.75 -0.17
C GLY A 225 2.23 6.90 1.28
N MET A 226 2.14 8.12 1.80
CA MET A 226 1.64 8.41 3.16
C MET A 226 0.12 8.52 3.19
N VAL A 227 -0.45 9.06 2.12
CA VAL A 227 -1.89 9.24 1.95
C VAL A 227 -2.29 8.87 0.53
N TRP A 228 -3.57 8.62 0.33
CA TRP A 228 -4.16 8.37 -0.98
C TRP A 228 -5.55 9.03 -1.08
N SER A 229 -6.10 9.07 -2.29
CA SER A 229 -7.35 9.76 -2.61
C SER A 229 -8.45 8.74 -2.94
N PRO A 230 -9.31 8.33 -1.99
CA PRO A 230 -10.41 7.40 -2.26
C PRO A 230 -11.51 8.01 -3.15
N GLY A 231 -11.67 9.32 -3.07
CA GLY A 231 -12.64 10.08 -3.86
C GLY A 231 -12.07 11.45 -4.24
N HIS A 232 -12.80 12.17 -5.09
CA HIS A 232 -12.42 13.53 -5.47
C HIS A 232 -12.44 14.44 -4.23
N GLY A 233 -11.29 15.04 -3.91
CA GLY A 233 -11.14 15.92 -2.75
C GLY A 233 -10.94 15.22 -1.41
N ASP A 234 -10.98 13.88 -1.38
CA ASP A 234 -10.77 13.09 -0.15
C ASP A 234 -9.32 12.67 0.01
N THR A 235 -8.89 12.52 1.26
CA THR A 235 -7.53 12.10 1.63
C THR A 235 -7.58 11.16 2.81
N SER A 236 -6.97 9.98 2.71
CA SER A 236 -6.88 9.02 3.80
C SER A 236 -5.47 8.47 3.93
N PHE A 237 -5.08 8.02 5.13
CA PHE A 237 -3.81 7.34 5.33
C PHE A 237 -3.76 6.05 4.50
N THR A 238 -2.57 5.72 3.99
CA THR A 238 -2.33 4.45 3.29
C THR A 238 -2.16 3.27 4.23
N VAL A 239 -1.76 3.53 5.47
CA VAL A 239 -1.52 2.53 6.51
C VAL A 239 -2.42 2.83 7.71
N PRO A 240 -3.11 1.82 8.27
CA PRO A 240 -3.86 2.00 9.51
C PRO A 240 -2.95 2.38 10.69
N LEU A 241 -3.57 2.88 11.78
CA LEU A 241 -2.92 3.32 13.03
C LEU A 241 -1.92 4.47 12.90
N PHE A 242 -1.65 4.96 11.68
CA PHE A 242 -0.72 6.07 11.46
C PHE A 242 -1.22 7.37 12.09
N ASP A 243 -2.53 7.59 12.15
CA ASP A 243 -3.15 8.71 12.86
C ASP A 243 -2.84 8.66 14.38
N GLY A 244 -2.95 7.48 14.99
CA GLY A 244 -2.60 7.26 16.39
C GLY A 244 -1.13 7.53 16.64
N PHE A 245 -0.26 7.04 15.75
CA PHE A 245 1.17 7.33 15.79
C PHE A 245 1.47 8.84 15.70
N MET A 246 0.82 9.57 14.78
CA MET A 246 1.01 11.01 14.63
C MET A 246 0.64 11.77 15.92
N ARG A 247 -0.44 11.37 16.61
CA ARG A 247 -0.84 11.94 17.91
C ARG A 247 0.18 11.64 19.01
N ARG A 248 0.80 10.46 19.02
CA ARG A 248 1.83 10.08 20.00
C ARG A 248 3.16 10.79 19.77
N ILE A 249 3.62 10.90 18.52
CA ILE A 249 4.95 11.45 18.20
C ILE A 249 4.97 12.98 18.10
N ILE A 250 3.84 13.62 17.81
CA ILE A 250 3.66 15.07 17.88
C ILE A 250 2.52 15.36 18.88
N PRO A 251 2.81 15.28 20.19
CA PRO A 251 1.81 15.50 21.22
C PRO A 251 1.44 16.99 21.34
N GLY A 252 0.25 17.25 21.90
CA GLY A 252 -0.25 18.60 22.15
C GLY A 252 -0.69 19.35 20.88
N GLU A 253 -0.81 20.68 21.01
CA GLU A 253 -1.39 21.58 20.00
C GLU A 253 -0.35 22.51 19.34
N GLU A 254 0.93 22.41 19.71
CA GLU A 254 1.98 23.33 19.22
C GLU A 254 2.16 23.27 17.70
N TRP A 255 1.79 22.15 17.07
CA TRP A 255 1.83 21.95 15.63
C TRP A 255 0.86 22.87 14.86
N LYS A 256 -0.16 23.46 15.52
CA LYS A 256 -1.12 24.41 14.93
C LYS A 256 -0.52 25.79 14.66
N SER A 257 0.57 26.15 15.35
CA SER A 257 1.11 27.52 15.34
C SER A 257 2.18 27.79 14.27
N GLY A 258 2.36 26.90 13.28
CA GLY A 258 3.51 26.93 12.35
C GLY A 258 3.21 27.22 10.87
#